data_AF-A0A1F8PLR3-F1
#
_entry.id   AF-A0A1F8PLR3-F1
#
_cell.length_a   1.000
_cell.length_b   1.000
_cell.length_c   1.000
_cell.angle_alpha   90.00
_cell.angle_beta   90.00
_cell.angle_gamma   90.00
#
_symmetry.space_group_name_H-M   'P 1'
#
loop_
_entity.id
_entity.type
_entity.pdbx_description
1 polymer ?
#
loop_
_entity_poly.entity_id
_entity_poly.type
_entity_poly.pdbx_seq_one_letter_code
_entity_poly.pdbx_strand_id
1 'polypeptide(L)'
;TDDLDRLLRGLRQEYRLSNMTVDFDVVKKLPPLLRESGWKVTVTTLVTALEPKTTARRRWRLINVEAGDTRDNHYAAALDVGTTAVKMQVLNLKQGRVICEGYDYNGQIDYGADVITRINYCAKPGGLLKLQQVVVATINKLIDHCLEQSGIKREDIGHLMTAGNTTMLQILLGIDPKYIRLAPYTPAATYVPPVKARELGIDLADHVYLFTSPLVASYVGGDIVAGAVAAGVHQTKKVTLYIDIGTNGEIVVGNSDWMVTAACSAGPAFEGGEIKHGMLASNGAIEEVSIDPISLEPTVSTIGKMKAKGICGSGLINTVAELLETGIINQKGKFNTDLPTNRIRQSNDVYEYVLAWAPETQINNDIVITAIDIDNLIRAKAAMYAGYQTVIKSVGMTISDIEQIIIAGGFGSYIDVGRAITIGLLPDIPKDRFIFIGNGSLMGVRLSSFSTDIIDEMRGVANLMTNLELSENADFMNNYIAALFLPHTDTSEFPSVTKQLAKIKNRKPAGRIAA
;
A
#
# COMPACT_ATOMS: atom_id res chain seq x y z
N THR A 1 21.67 -35.88 -32.42
CA THR A 1 20.88 -35.05 -31.48
C THR A 1 21.51 -33.68 -31.44
N ASP A 2 20.77 -32.65 -31.79
CA ASP A 2 21.20 -31.26 -31.63
C ASP A 2 21.31 -30.87 -30.16
N ASP A 3 21.92 -29.71 -29.90
CA ASP A 3 22.25 -29.23 -28.57
C ASP A 3 20.99 -28.94 -27.72
N LEU A 4 19.93 -28.42 -28.33
CA LEU A 4 18.69 -28.12 -27.63
C LEU A 4 17.95 -29.40 -27.24
N ASP A 5 17.79 -30.33 -28.17
CA ASP A 5 17.19 -31.64 -27.89
C ASP A 5 17.96 -32.38 -26.79
N ARG A 6 19.29 -32.28 -26.79
CA ARG A 6 20.13 -32.91 -25.75
C ARG A 6 19.83 -32.31 -24.39
N LEU A 7 19.75 -30.99 -24.28
CA LEU A 7 19.42 -30.30 -23.03
C LEU A 7 18.01 -30.67 -22.55
N LEU A 8 17.00 -30.58 -23.43
CA LEU A 8 15.61 -30.89 -23.10
C LEU A 8 15.41 -32.36 -22.68
N ARG A 9 16.13 -33.30 -23.32
CA ARG A 9 16.14 -34.71 -22.91
C ARG A 9 16.71 -34.89 -21.51
N GLY A 10 17.81 -34.20 -21.18
CA GLY A 10 18.38 -34.20 -19.84
C GLY A 10 17.39 -33.71 -18.78
N LEU A 11 16.76 -32.55 -19.02
CA LEU A 11 15.74 -31.98 -18.12
C LEU A 11 14.54 -32.91 -17.93
N ARG A 12 14.11 -33.60 -18.99
CA ARG A 12 13.02 -34.58 -18.92
C ARG A 12 13.39 -35.80 -18.09
N GLN A 13 14.61 -36.31 -18.23
CA GLN A 13 15.07 -37.51 -17.54
C GLN A 13 15.33 -37.24 -16.06
N GLU A 14 16.02 -36.15 -15.73
CA GLU A 14 16.44 -35.84 -14.36
C GLU A 14 15.35 -35.14 -13.55
N TYR A 15 14.66 -34.16 -14.14
CA TYR A 15 13.74 -33.27 -13.42
C TYR A 15 12.27 -33.48 -13.79
N ARG A 16 11.98 -34.44 -14.69
CA ARG A 16 10.62 -34.70 -15.22
C ARG A 16 9.97 -33.47 -15.87
N LEU A 17 10.76 -32.49 -16.27
CA LEU A 17 10.31 -31.30 -16.99
C LEU A 17 10.11 -31.67 -18.47
N SER A 18 8.89 -31.51 -18.96
CA SER A 18 8.53 -31.87 -20.35
C SER A 18 7.60 -30.82 -20.95
N ASN A 19 7.45 -30.85 -22.28
CA ASN A 19 6.64 -29.89 -23.05
C ASN A 19 7.02 -28.42 -22.76
N MET A 20 8.32 -28.16 -22.68
CA MET A 20 8.86 -26.83 -22.40
C MET A 20 8.85 -25.97 -23.66
N THR A 21 8.56 -24.68 -23.48
CA THR A 21 8.92 -23.65 -24.46
C THR A 21 10.33 -23.14 -24.17
N VAL A 22 11.02 -22.57 -25.14
CA VAL A 22 12.42 -22.15 -25.00
C VAL A 22 12.57 -20.76 -25.59
N ASP A 23 13.13 -19.84 -24.82
CA ASP A 23 13.41 -18.49 -25.31
C ASP A 23 14.52 -18.52 -26.36
N PHE A 24 14.35 -17.71 -27.40
CA PHE A 24 15.29 -17.66 -28.52
C PHE A 24 16.73 -17.33 -28.10
N ASP A 25 16.89 -16.48 -27.08
CA ASP A 25 18.22 -16.08 -26.58
C ASP A 25 18.96 -17.23 -25.87
N VAL A 26 18.24 -18.24 -25.38
CA VAL A 26 18.87 -19.48 -24.90
C VAL A 26 19.48 -20.22 -26.08
N VAL A 27 18.73 -20.41 -27.16
CA VAL A 27 19.19 -21.16 -28.34
C VAL A 27 20.48 -20.57 -28.91
N LYS A 28 20.61 -19.24 -28.91
CA LYS A 28 21.85 -18.54 -29.30
C LYS A 28 23.06 -18.89 -28.42
N LYS A 29 22.86 -19.06 -27.11
CA LYS A 29 23.93 -19.31 -26.13
C LYS A 29 24.39 -20.76 -26.10
N LEU A 30 23.52 -21.71 -26.47
CA LEU A 30 23.75 -23.14 -26.23
C LEU A 30 25.05 -23.70 -26.82
N PRO A 31 25.40 -23.48 -28.12
CA PRO A 31 26.50 -24.22 -28.72
C PRO A 31 27.88 -23.99 -28.06
N PRO A 32 28.35 -22.74 -27.87
CA PRO A 32 29.62 -22.51 -27.18
C PRO A 32 29.52 -22.91 -25.70
N LEU A 33 28.45 -22.51 -25.01
CA LEU A 33 28.30 -22.70 -23.57
C LEU A 33 28.35 -24.18 -23.16
N LEU A 34 27.66 -25.06 -23.88
CA LEU A 34 27.63 -26.50 -23.56
C LEU A 34 29.00 -27.16 -23.72
N ARG A 35 29.79 -26.71 -24.70
CA ARG A 35 31.12 -27.28 -24.99
C ARG A 35 32.15 -26.77 -23.99
N GLU A 36 32.16 -25.46 -23.74
CA GLU A 36 33.09 -24.79 -22.81
C GLU A 36 32.87 -25.24 -21.36
N SER A 37 31.64 -25.54 -20.98
CA SER A 37 31.30 -26.02 -19.64
C SER A 37 31.47 -27.54 -19.45
N GLY A 38 31.94 -28.27 -20.47
CA GLY A 38 32.04 -29.73 -20.41
C GLY A 38 30.69 -30.40 -20.17
N TRP A 39 29.62 -29.86 -20.79
CA TRP A 39 28.23 -30.32 -20.69
C TRP A 39 27.60 -30.21 -19.29
N LYS A 40 28.19 -29.40 -18.39
CA LYS A 40 27.64 -29.12 -17.07
C LYS A 40 27.06 -27.72 -17.06
N VAL A 41 25.73 -27.64 -17.01
CA VAL A 41 25.01 -26.36 -17.05
C VAL A 41 23.91 -26.30 -16.02
N THR A 42 23.56 -25.08 -15.62
CA THR A 42 22.36 -24.77 -14.86
C THR A 42 21.34 -24.11 -15.79
N VAL A 43 20.06 -24.42 -15.62
CA VAL A 43 18.97 -23.80 -16.38
C VAL A 43 18.05 -23.02 -15.46
N THR A 44 17.57 -21.88 -15.92
CA THR A 44 16.50 -21.14 -15.26
C THR A 44 15.21 -21.35 -16.03
N THR A 45 14.15 -21.72 -15.30
CA THR A 45 12.82 -21.95 -15.87
C THR A 45 11.80 -21.00 -15.29
N LEU A 46 10.88 -20.57 -16.14
CA LEU A 46 9.77 -19.68 -15.84
C LEU A 46 8.43 -20.41 -16.01
N VAL A 47 7.47 -20.06 -15.17
CA VAL A 47 6.06 -20.50 -15.28
C VAL A 47 5.13 -19.32 -15.07
N THR A 48 3.93 -19.40 -15.63
CA THR A 48 2.87 -18.41 -15.41
C THR A 48 1.75 -18.98 -14.53
N ALA A 49 0.92 -18.08 -14.01
CA ALA A 49 -0.29 -18.43 -13.27
C ALA A 49 -1.21 -19.34 -14.09
N LEU A 50 -1.74 -20.41 -13.48
CA LEU A 50 -2.82 -21.19 -14.07
C LEU A 50 -4.13 -20.42 -14.04
N GLU A 51 -4.98 -20.64 -15.05
CA GLU A 51 -6.36 -20.14 -15.00
C GLU A 51 -7.14 -20.83 -13.88
N PRO A 52 -7.87 -20.09 -13.03
CA PRO A 52 -8.68 -20.72 -12.00
C PRO A 52 -9.66 -21.73 -12.60
N LYS A 53 -9.79 -22.89 -11.95
CA LYS A 53 -10.65 -24.01 -12.38
C LYS A 53 -10.26 -24.65 -13.74
N THR A 54 -9.05 -24.41 -14.24
CA THR A 54 -8.53 -25.09 -15.44
C THR A 54 -7.99 -26.49 -15.14
N THR A 55 -8.08 -27.40 -16.12
CA THR A 55 -7.36 -28.68 -16.12
C THR A 55 -6.00 -28.59 -16.84
N ALA A 56 -5.65 -27.40 -17.34
CA ALA A 56 -4.39 -27.17 -18.02
C ALA A 56 -3.19 -27.44 -17.09
N ARG A 57 -2.19 -28.13 -17.63
CA ARG A 57 -0.92 -28.35 -16.93
C ARG A 57 -0.04 -27.12 -17.06
N ARG A 58 0.71 -26.83 -16.00
CA ARG A 58 1.70 -25.75 -15.97
C ARG A 58 2.72 -25.97 -17.09
N ARG A 59 2.91 -24.95 -17.93
CA ARG A 59 3.87 -24.97 -19.04
C ARG A 59 5.14 -24.25 -18.61
N TRP A 60 6.25 -24.97 -18.63
CA TRP A 60 7.55 -24.43 -18.31
C TRP A 60 8.14 -23.74 -19.52
N ARG A 61 8.84 -22.63 -19.29
CA ARG A 61 9.64 -21.92 -20.28
C ARG A 61 11.09 -21.90 -19.82
N LEU A 62 12.00 -22.36 -20.65
CA LEU A 62 13.44 -22.24 -20.41
C LEU A 62 13.88 -20.85 -20.83
N ILE A 63 14.30 -20.02 -19.87
CA ILE A 63 14.60 -18.59 -20.08
C ILE A 63 16.10 -18.28 -20.03
N ASN A 64 16.89 -19.08 -19.30
CA ASN A 64 18.34 -18.88 -19.22
C ASN A 64 19.08 -20.22 -19.09
N VAL A 65 20.35 -20.20 -19.49
CA VAL A 65 21.29 -21.31 -19.34
C VAL A 65 22.67 -20.75 -19.00
N GLU A 66 23.32 -21.37 -18.01
CA GLU A 66 24.57 -20.90 -17.41
C GLU A 66 25.58 -22.05 -17.30
N ALA A 67 26.88 -21.74 -17.34
CA ALA A 67 27.94 -22.74 -17.20
C ALA A 67 28.10 -23.17 -15.73
N GLY A 68 28.25 -24.47 -15.51
CA GLY A 68 28.46 -25.04 -14.17
C GLY A 68 27.20 -25.05 -13.31
N ASP A 69 27.41 -25.12 -11.99
CA ASP A 69 26.35 -25.07 -10.98
C ASP A 69 26.22 -23.66 -10.40
N THR A 70 25.18 -22.94 -10.81
CA THR A 70 24.91 -21.55 -10.38
C THR A 70 23.73 -21.46 -9.41
N ARG A 71 23.20 -22.59 -8.93
CA ARG A 71 21.97 -22.64 -8.10
C ARG A 71 22.05 -21.85 -6.80
N ASP A 72 23.26 -21.55 -6.34
CA ASP A 72 23.52 -20.76 -5.14
C ASP A 72 23.31 -19.26 -5.34
N ASN A 73 23.38 -18.80 -6.60
CA ASN A 73 23.19 -17.42 -7.01
C ASN A 73 21.84 -17.27 -7.71
N HIS A 74 20.76 -17.50 -6.97
CA HIS A 74 19.40 -17.39 -7.50
C HIS A 74 18.61 -16.37 -6.68
N TYR A 75 18.36 -15.21 -7.29
CA TYR A 75 17.73 -14.08 -6.63
C TYR A 75 16.48 -13.61 -7.38
N ALA A 76 15.64 -12.84 -6.69
CA ALA A 76 14.50 -12.13 -7.28
C ALA A 76 14.43 -10.72 -6.71
N ALA A 77 13.69 -9.83 -7.39
CA ALA A 77 13.25 -8.59 -6.77
C ALA A 77 11.73 -8.51 -6.70
N ALA A 78 11.23 -8.14 -5.52
CA ALA A 78 9.83 -7.85 -5.26
C ALA A 78 9.63 -6.33 -5.23
N LEU A 79 8.62 -5.85 -5.94
CA LEU A 79 8.38 -4.43 -6.19
C LEU A 79 6.96 -4.04 -5.80
N ASP A 80 6.83 -2.99 -5.02
CA ASP A 80 5.57 -2.31 -4.74
C ASP A 80 5.65 -0.90 -5.34
N VAL A 81 4.89 -0.68 -6.41
CA VAL A 81 4.86 0.55 -7.19
C VAL A 81 3.66 1.38 -6.74
N GLY A 82 3.84 2.07 -5.63
CA GLY A 82 2.84 3.00 -5.08
C GLY A 82 2.82 4.33 -5.82
N THR A 83 1.74 5.09 -5.61
CA THR A 83 1.58 6.43 -6.16
C THR A 83 2.66 7.38 -5.59
N THR A 84 2.85 7.39 -4.28
CA THR A 84 3.81 8.27 -3.60
C THR A 84 5.24 7.73 -3.61
N ALA A 85 5.41 6.42 -3.45
CA ALA A 85 6.72 5.79 -3.28
C ALA A 85 6.80 4.44 -3.99
N VAL A 86 8.03 4.06 -4.36
CA VAL A 86 8.36 2.73 -4.86
C VAL A 86 9.21 2.02 -3.83
N LYS A 87 8.82 0.80 -3.46
CA LYS A 87 9.53 -0.06 -2.51
C LYS A 87 10.03 -1.31 -3.20
N MET A 88 11.23 -1.75 -2.85
CA MET A 88 11.86 -2.93 -3.41
C MET A 88 12.42 -3.83 -2.31
N GLN A 89 12.33 -5.13 -2.50
CA GLN A 89 13.11 -6.11 -1.76
C GLN A 89 13.85 -7.01 -2.75
N VAL A 90 15.14 -7.21 -2.51
CA VAL A 90 15.90 -8.26 -3.20
C VAL A 90 15.94 -9.49 -2.32
N LEU A 91 15.66 -10.64 -2.92
CA LEU A 91 15.38 -11.91 -2.25
C LEU A 91 16.43 -12.94 -2.67
N ASN A 92 17.00 -13.66 -1.72
CA ASN A 92 17.76 -14.88 -2.01
C ASN A 92 16.78 -16.07 -2.03
N LEU A 93 16.53 -16.64 -3.21
CA LEU A 93 15.55 -17.70 -3.42
C LEU A 93 15.98 -19.04 -2.84
N LYS A 94 17.30 -19.29 -2.72
CA LYS A 94 17.83 -20.49 -2.08
C LYS A 94 17.72 -20.44 -0.56
N GLN A 95 17.98 -19.27 0.03
CA GLN A 95 18.00 -19.07 1.48
C GLN A 95 16.64 -18.66 2.05
N GLY A 96 15.69 -18.24 1.21
CA GLY A 96 14.35 -17.84 1.65
C GLY A 96 14.34 -16.54 2.46
N ARG A 97 15.27 -15.61 2.19
CA ARG A 97 15.40 -14.36 2.97
C ARG A 97 15.54 -13.12 2.09
N VAL A 98 15.11 -11.99 2.65
CA VAL A 98 15.39 -10.65 2.11
C VAL A 98 16.87 -10.33 2.37
N ILE A 99 17.58 -9.86 1.35
CA ILE A 99 19.00 -9.48 1.44
C ILE A 99 19.25 -7.99 1.25
N CYS A 100 18.30 -7.27 0.65
CA CYS A 100 18.30 -5.82 0.56
C CYS A 100 16.87 -5.30 0.53
N GLU A 101 16.66 -4.14 1.13
CA GLU A 101 15.43 -3.35 1.00
C GLU A 101 15.78 -1.99 0.42
N GLY A 102 14.97 -1.51 -0.52
CA GLY A 102 15.10 -0.21 -1.14
C GLY A 102 13.80 0.57 -1.07
N TYR A 103 13.92 1.88 -0.90
CA TYR A 103 12.80 2.81 -0.89
C TYR A 103 13.20 4.10 -1.61
N ASP A 104 12.33 4.60 -2.47
CA ASP A 104 12.46 5.95 -3.03
C ASP A 104 11.07 6.55 -3.28
N TYR A 105 11.01 7.89 -3.35
CA TYR A 105 9.82 8.55 -3.84
C TYR A 105 9.59 8.17 -5.30
N ASN A 106 8.32 7.99 -5.66
CA ASN A 106 7.97 7.73 -7.05
C ASN A 106 8.20 9.04 -7.83
N GLY A 107 9.18 9.05 -8.74
CA GLY A 107 9.54 10.24 -9.51
C GLY A 107 8.38 10.83 -10.33
N GLN A 108 7.29 10.08 -10.53
CA GLN A 108 6.07 10.58 -11.17
C GLN A 108 5.36 11.68 -10.35
N ILE A 109 5.71 11.86 -9.07
CA ILE A 109 5.12 12.88 -8.19
C ILE A 109 5.25 14.30 -8.77
N ASP A 110 6.36 14.59 -9.46
CA ASP A 110 6.63 15.87 -10.11
C ASP A 110 5.65 16.21 -11.25
N TYR A 111 4.89 15.21 -11.72
CA TYR A 111 3.95 15.32 -12.83
C TYR A 111 2.49 15.16 -12.39
N GLY A 112 2.25 14.79 -11.12
CA GLY A 112 0.95 14.61 -10.54
C GLY A 112 1.01 13.96 -9.16
N ALA A 113 0.39 14.58 -8.18
CA ALA A 113 0.32 14.08 -6.81
C ALA A 113 -0.56 12.81 -6.70
N ASP A 114 -1.59 12.69 -7.54
CA ASP A 114 -2.56 11.59 -7.54
C ASP A 114 -2.66 10.86 -8.90
N VAL A 115 -3.38 9.73 -8.90
CA VAL A 115 -3.57 8.88 -10.09
C VAL A 115 -4.31 9.58 -11.23
N ILE A 116 -5.32 10.42 -10.95
CA ILE A 116 -6.12 11.11 -11.97
C ILE A 116 -5.27 12.17 -12.68
N THR A 117 -4.49 12.93 -11.92
CA THR A 117 -3.58 13.94 -12.46
C THR A 117 -2.53 13.29 -13.36
N ARG A 118 -2.02 12.11 -12.99
CA ARG A 118 -1.10 11.33 -13.84
C ARG A 118 -1.76 10.79 -15.11
N ILE A 119 -2.98 10.28 -15.03
CA ILE A 119 -3.74 9.86 -16.23
C ILE A 119 -3.92 11.05 -17.19
N ASN A 120 -4.24 12.24 -16.66
CA ASN A 120 -4.36 13.45 -17.46
C ASN A 120 -3.03 13.86 -18.09
N TYR A 121 -1.92 13.66 -17.39
CA TYR A 121 -0.59 13.88 -17.95
C TYR A 121 -0.28 12.88 -19.08
N CYS A 122 -0.59 11.59 -18.91
CA CYS A 122 -0.43 10.56 -19.94
C CYS A 122 -1.14 10.91 -21.25
N ALA A 123 -2.31 11.58 -21.17
CA ALA A 123 -3.09 11.99 -22.33
C ALA A 123 -2.44 13.11 -23.17
N LYS A 124 -1.40 13.78 -22.67
CA LYS A 124 -0.63 14.78 -23.42
C LYS A 124 0.29 14.08 -24.44
N PRO A 125 0.65 14.73 -25.58
CA PRO A 125 1.61 14.17 -26.52
C PRO A 125 2.92 13.75 -25.84
N GLY A 126 3.28 12.46 -25.94
CA GLY A 126 4.47 11.90 -25.29
C GLY A 126 4.40 11.72 -23.78
N GLY A 127 3.26 12.07 -23.14
CA GLY A 127 3.10 12.06 -21.68
C GLY A 127 3.21 10.66 -21.07
N LEU A 128 2.60 9.66 -21.71
CA LEU A 128 2.69 8.26 -21.27
C LEU A 128 4.12 7.75 -21.25
N LEU A 129 4.85 7.88 -22.36
CA LEU A 129 6.25 7.48 -22.45
C LEU A 129 7.10 8.18 -21.40
N LYS A 130 6.87 9.48 -21.17
CA LYS A 130 7.59 10.24 -20.16
C LYS A 130 7.36 9.71 -18.75
N LEU A 131 6.10 9.48 -18.34
CA LEU A 131 5.79 8.94 -17.02
C LEU A 131 6.27 7.49 -16.82
N GLN A 132 6.23 6.69 -17.88
CA GLN A 132 6.78 5.34 -17.90
C GLN A 132 8.29 5.35 -17.66
N GLN A 133 9.03 6.19 -18.39
CA GLN A 133 10.48 6.36 -18.21
C GLN A 133 10.85 6.84 -16.80
N VAL A 134 10.03 7.72 -16.22
CA VAL A 134 10.26 8.25 -14.87
C VAL A 134 10.12 7.18 -13.78
N VAL A 135 9.08 6.34 -13.83
CA VAL A 135 8.94 5.25 -12.87
C VAL A 135 10.01 4.17 -13.09
N VAL A 136 10.37 3.88 -14.34
CA VAL A 136 11.48 2.95 -14.65
C VAL A 136 12.82 3.47 -14.15
N ALA A 137 13.09 4.77 -14.27
CA ALA A 137 14.31 5.38 -13.71
C ALA A 137 14.36 5.23 -12.17
N THR A 138 13.21 5.37 -11.50
CA THR A 138 13.09 5.14 -10.05
C THR A 138 13.40 3.67 -9.71
N ILE A 139 12.83 2.72 -10.47
CA ILE A 139 13.09 1.29 -10.29
C ILE A 139 14.56 0.95 -10.53
N ASN A 140 15.18 1.46 -11.61
CA ASN A 140 16.59 1.21 -11.90
C ASN A 140 17.50 1.74 -10.79
N LYS A 141 17.23 2.93 -10.26
CA LYS A 141 17.98 3.46 -9.10
C LYS A 141 17.89 2.54 -7.88
N LEU A 142 16.72 1.97 -7.61
CA LEU A 142 16.53 1.01 -6.52
C LEU A 142 17.25 -0.33 -6.78
N ILE A 143 17.24 -0.79 -8.03
CA ILE A 143 18.00 -1.99 -8.44
C ILE A 143 19.49 -1.73 -8.17
N ASP A 144 20.04 -0.63 -8.69
CA ASP A 144 21.45 -0.28 -8.56
C ASP A 144 21.85 -0.20 -7.09
N HIS A 145 21.06 0.51 -6.27
CA HIS A 145 21.26 0.58 -4.83
C HIS A 145 21.33 -0.81 -4.20
N CYS A 146 20.36 -1.69 -4.49
CA CYS A 146 20.33 -3.00 -3.86
C CYS A 146 21.41 -3.96 -4.37
N LEU A 147 21.79 -3.88 -5.64
CA LEU A 147 22.91 -4.66 -6.18
C LEU A 147 24.23 -4.23 -5.55
N GLU A 148 24.47 -2.92 -5.42
CA GLU A 148 25.66 -2.38 -4.76
C GLU A 148 25.74 -2.78 -3.28
N GLN A 149 24.62 -2.67 -2.54
CA GLN A 149 24.57 -3.03 -1.12
C GLN A 149 24.74 -4.54 -0.87
N SER A 150 24.21 -5.39 -1.75
CA SER A 150 24.23 -6.84 -1.56
C SER A 150 25.42 -7.55 -2.22
N GLY A 151 26.09 -6.88 -3.17
CA GLY A 151 27.20 -7.44 -3.93
C GLY A 151 26.80 -8.51 -4.95
N ILE A 152 25.51 -8.64 -5.26
CA ILE A 152 25.01 -9.57 -6.28
C ILE A 152 25.11 -8.95 -7.67
N LYS A 153 25.09 -9.79 -8.71
CA LYS A 153 25.15 -9.30 -10.09
C LYS A 153 23.77 -9.21 -10.72
N ARG A 154 23.62 -8.35 -11.73
CA ARG A 154 22.37 -8.22 -12.50
C ARG A 154 21.95 -9.54 -13.15
N GLU A 155 22.92 -10.38 -13.51
CA GLU A 155 22.66 -11.68 -14.14
C GLU A 155 22.08 -12.72 -13.17
N ASP A 156 22.25 -12.53 -11.86
CA ASP A 156 21.79 -13.48 -10.84
C ASP A 156 20.30 -13.25 -10.46
N ILE A 157 19.70 -12.14 -10.90
CA ILE A 157 18.26 -11.86 -10.74
C ILE A 157 17.48 -12.70 -11.75
N GLY A 158 16.70 -13.67 -11.31
CA GLY A 158 15.92 -14.54 -12.19
C GLY A 158 14.58 -13.95 -12.61
N HIS A 159 13.93 -13.15 -11.76
CA HIS A 159 12.63 -12.54 -12.06
C HIS A 159 12.31 -11.32 -11.18
N LEU A 160 11.35 -10.51 -11.63
CA LEU A 160 10.72 -9.44 -10.86
C LEU A 160 9.25 -9.76 -10.60
N MET A 161 8.78 -9.66 -9.35
CA MET A 161 7.36 -9.69 -8.99
C MET A 161 6.91 -8.29 -8.57
N THR A 162 5.88 -7.75 -9.23
CA THR A 162 5.47 -6.35 -9.05
C THR A 162 4.00 -6.25 -8.67
N ALA A 163 3.69 -5.42 -7.69
CA ALA A 163 2.34 -5.03 -7.30
C ALA A 163 2.21 -3.50 -7.28
N GLY A 164 0.98 -3.03 -7.31
CA GLY A 164 0.65 -1.61 -7.39
C GLY A 164 -0.78 -1.45 -7.91
N ASN A 165 -1.33 -0.25 -7.75
CA ASN A 165 -2.66 0.03 -8.27
C ASN A 165 -2.67 -0.02 -9.81
N THR A 166 -3.86 -0.22 -10.37
CA THR A 166 -4.07 -0.40 -11.82
C THR A 166 -3.46 0.70 -12.68
N THR A 167 -3.54 1.96 -12.23
CA THR A 167 -2.95 3.09 -12.96
C THR A 167 -1.42 3.01 -12.97
N MET A 168 -0.80 2.73 -11.82
CA MET A 168 0.65 2.61 -11.70
C MET A 168 1.20 1.48 -12.58
N LEU A 169 0.55 0.32 -12.55
CA LEU A 169 0.98 -0.83 -13.35
C LEU A 169 0.78 -0.59 -14.86
N GLN A 170 -0.33 0.02 -15.29
CA GLN A 170 -0.50 0.37 -16.70
C GLN A 170 0.56 1.36 -17.17
N ILE A 171 0.88 2.40 -16.40
CA ILE A 171 1.93 3.36 -16.77
C ILE A 171 3.29 2.68 -16.85
N LEU A 172 3.66 1.84 -15.86
CA LEU A 172 4.91 1.09 -15.86
C LEU A 172 5.08 0.23 -17.13
N LEU A 173 3.99 -0.41 -17.55
CA LEU A 173 3.94 -1.28 -18.72
C LEU A 173 3.80 -0.51 -20.05
N GLY A 174 3.71 0.82 -20.02
CA GLY A 174 3.49 1.64 -21.23
C GLY A 174 2.11 1.46 -21.85
N ILE A 175 1.11 1.05 -21.07
CA ILE A 175 -0.28 0.86 -21.48
C ILE A 175 -1.08 2.14 -21.19
N ASP A 176 -1.85 2.63 -22.16
CA ASP A 176 -2.64 3.85 -22.02
C ASP A 176 -3.68 3.76 -20.89
N PRO A 177 -3.57 4.58 -19.81
CA PRO A 177 -4.48 4.56 -18.67
C PRO A 177 -5.71 5.45 -18.85
N LYS A 178 -5.88 6.11 -20.02
CA LYS A 178 -6.95 7.10 -20.27
C LYS A 178 -8.35 6.64 -19.85
N TYR A 179 -8.71 5.39 -20.15
CA TYR A 179 -10.08 4.89 -19.95
C TYR A 179 -10.37 4.38 -18.53
N ILE A 180 -9.35 4.31 -17.64
CA ILE A 180 -9.54 3.97 -16.22
C ILE A 180 -10.49 4.97 -15.55
N ARG A 181 -10.34 6.27 -15.86
CA ARG A 181 -11.11 7.36 -15.24
C ARG A 181 -12.40 7.76 -15.95
N LEU A 182 -12.72 7.09 -17.07
CA LEU A 182 -13.87 7.44 -17.90
C LEU A 182 -14.88 6.31 -17.82
N ALA A 183 -16.13 6.63 -17.47
CA ALA A 183 -17.21 5.66 -17.46
C ALA A 183 -17.24 4.87 -18.78
N PRO A 184 -17.30 3.52 -18.74
CA PRO A 184 -17.60 2.67 -17.58
C PRO A 184 -16.38 2.21 -16.74
N TYR A 185 -15.34 3.03 -16.63
CA TYR A 185 -14.16 2.84 -15.76
C TYR A 185 -13.42 1.53 -16.04
N THR A 186 -12.98 1.34 -17.28
CA THR A 186 -12.42 0.07 -17.74
C THR A 186 -10.89 0.14 -17.86
N PRO A 187 -10.13 -0.68 -17.13
CA PRO A 187 -8.72 -0.86 -17.41
C PRO A 187 -8.50 -1.63 -18.71
N ALA A 188 -7.31 -1.54 -19.27
CA ALA A 188 -6.96 -2.24 -20.52
C ALA A 188 -6.93 -3.76 -20.33
N ALA A 189 -6.46 -4.22 -19.18
CA ALA A 189 -6.43 -5.63 -18.80
C ALA A 189 -6.39 -5.78 -17.28
N THR A 190 -7.03 -6.81 -16.74
CA THR A 190 -6.90 -7.22 -15.33
C THR A 190 -5.83 -8.29 -15.12
N TYR A 191 -5.32 -8.88 -16.20
CA TYR A 191 -4.18 -9.78 -16.19
C TYR A 191 -3.26 -9.43 -17.35
N VAL A 192 -2.00 -9.13 -17.04
CA VAL A 192 -0.96 -8.87 -18.05
C VAL A 192 0.01 -10.05 -18.05
N PRO A 193 0.28 -10.69 -19.19
CA PRO A 193 1.31 -11.71 -19.30
C PRO A 193 2.70 -11.16 -18.91
N PRO A 194 3.63 -12.01 -18.42
CA PRO A 194 4.96 -11.54 -18.07
C PRO A 194 5.68 -10.90 -19.25
N VAL A 195 6.34 -9.77 -19.01
CA VAL A 195 7.05 -8.97 -20.02
C VAL A 195 8.55 -9.02 -19.72
N LYS A 196 9.41 -9.03 -20.74
CA LYS A 196 10.86 -8.94 -20.49
C LYS A 196 11.19 -7.58 -19.87
N ALA A 197 11.93 -7.59 -18.77
CA ALA A 197 12.26 -6.36 -18.03
C ALA A 197 12.97 -5.32 -18.92
N ARG A 198 13.88 -5.77 -19.79
CA ARG A 198 14.58 -4.91 -20.75
C ARG A 198 13.69 -4.23 -21.78
N GLU A 199 12.58 -4.84 -22.18
CA GLU A 199 11.63 -4.22 -23.12
C GLU A 199 10.94 -3.01 -22.50
N LEU A 200 10.87 -2.94 -21.17
CA LEU A 200 10.36 -1.81 -20.41
C LEU A 200 11.44 -0.76 -20.10
N GLY A 201 12.71 -1.02 -20.43
CA GLY A 201 13.84 -0.17 -20.06
C GLY A 201 14.38 -0.41 -18.63
N ILE A 202 13.97 -1.51 -17.99
CA ILE A 202 14.53 -1.91 -16.69
C ILE A 202 15.88 -2.59 -16.94
N ASP A 203 16.94 -2.06 -16.31
CA ASP A 203 18.33 -2.47 -16.54
C ASP A 203 18.69 -3.76 -15.80
N LEU A 204 18.23 -4.89 -16.34
CA LEU A 204 18.55 -6.25 -15.90
C LEU A 204 18.98 -7.12 -17.10
N ALA A 205 19.34 -8.38 -16.86
CA ALA A 205 19.71 -9.30 -17.94
C ALA A 205 18.53 -9.63 -18.88
N ASP A 206 18.82 -10.03 -20.13
CA ASP A 206 17.80 -10.30 -21.18
C ASP A 206 16.78 -11.39 -20.86
N HIS A 207 17.11 -12.26 -19.89
CA HIS A 207 16.26 -13.37 -19.49
C HIS A 207 15.26 -13.01 -18.39
N VAL A 208 15.39 -11.83 -17.78
CA VAL A 208 14.57 -11.44 -16.63
C VAL A 208 13.20 -10.99 -17.10
N TYR A 209 12.16 -11.62 -16.54
CA TYR A 209 10.78 -11.23 -16.75
C TYR A 209 10.24 -10.47 -15.56
N LEU A 210 9.44 -9.45 -15.85
CA LEU A 210 8.59 -8.75 -14.90
C LEU A 210 7.19 -9.37 -14.92
N PHE A 211 6.74 -9.77 -13.74
CA PHE A 211 5.39 -10.23 -13.46
C PHE A 211 4.63 -9.13 -12.73
N THR A 212 3.36 -8.97 -13.07
CA THR A 212 2.45 -8.11 -12.32
C THR A 212 1.45 -8.95 -11.55
N SER A 213 1.18 -8.58 -10.30
CA SER A 213 0.01 -9.04 -9.56
C SER A 213 -1.25 -8.74 -10.38
N PRO A 214 -2.22 -9.68 -10.46
CA PRO A 214 -3.46 -9.46 -11.19
C PRO A 214 -4.28 -8.34 -10.55
N LEU A 215 -5.05 -7.64 -11.38
CA LEU A 215 -5.87 -6.50 -10.99
C LEU A 215 -7.34 -6.94 -10.87
N VAL A 216 -8.15 -6.14 -10.18
CA VAL A 216 -9.59 -6.38 -10.08
C VAL A 216 -10.37 -5.38 -10.94
N ALA A 217 -10.09 -4.09 -10.79
CA ALA A 217 -10.83 -3.01 -11.44
C ALA A 217 -9.94 -1.77 -11.65
N SER A 218 -10.52 -0.67 -12.11
CA SER A 218 -9.82 0.60 -12.37
C SER A 218 -9.13 1.19 -11.13
N TYR A 219 -9.76 1.08 -9.97
CA TYR A 219 -9.25 1.65 -8.71
C TYR A 219 -8.87 0.60 -7.66
N VAL A 220 -9.00 -0.70 -7.99
CA VAL A 220 -8.55 -1.81 -7.15
C VAL A 220 -7.55 -2.64 -7.95
N GLY A 221 -6.27 -2.46 -7.64
CA GLY A 221 -5.17 -3.05 -8.40
C GLY A 221 -4.55 -4.28 -7.75
N GLY A 222 -3.33 -4.58 -8.22
CA GLY A 222 -2.59 -5.76 -7.81
C GLY A 222 -1.92 -5.65 -6.45
N ASP A 223 -1.76 -4.42 -5.94
CA ASP A 223 -1.42 -4.13 -4.54
C ASP A 223 -2.44 -4.73 -3.56
N ILE A 224 -3.73 -4.54 -3.83
CA ILE A 224 -4.81 -5.05 -2.96
C ILE A 224 -4.92 -6.56 -3.05
N VAL A 225 -4.80 -7.13 -4.25
CA VAL A 225 -4.78 -8.60 -4.42
C VAL A 225 -3.57 -9.20 -3.70
N ALA A 226 -2.38 -8.61 -3.87
CA ALA A 226 -1.17 -9.08 -3.20
C ALA A 226 -1.32 -8.99 -1.68
N GLY A 227 -1.85 -7.88 -1.16
CA GLY A 227 -2.11 -7.67 0.25
C GLY A 227 -3.13 -8.65 0.84
N ALA A 228 -4.25 -8.89 0.16
CA ALA A 228 -5.27 -9.85 0.60
C ALA A 228 -4.75 -11.30 0.64
N VAL A 229 -3.93 -11.69 -0.35
CA VAL A 229 -3.26 -13.00 -0.36
C VAL A 229 -2.26 -13.11 0.80
N ALA A 230 -1.45 -12.07 1.00
CA ALA A 230 -0.47 -12.03 2.08
C ALA A 230 -1.12 -12.07 3.47
N ALA A 231 -2.30 -11.48 3.60
CA ALA A 231 -3.13 -11.50 4.80
C ALA A 231 -3.89 -12.83 5.00
N GLY A 232 -3.95 -13.69 3.98
CA GLY A 232 -4.68 -14.97 4.05
C GLY A 232 -6.20 -14.81 4.11
N VAL A 233 -6.77 -13.72 3.59
CA VAL A 233 -8.23 -13.46 3.62
C VAL A 233 -8.99 -14.59 2.92
N HIS A 234 -8.42 -15.14 1.84
CA HIS A 234 -8.99 -16.25 1.06
C HIS A 234 -8.83 -17.63 1.72
N GLN A 235 -8.10 -17.72 2.84
CA GLN A 235 -7.78 -18.98 3.51
C GLN A 235 -8.61 -19.19 4.80
N THR A 236 -9.43 -18.21 5.18
CA THR A 236 -10.21 -18.25 6.42
C THR A 236 -11.71 -18.20 6.14
N LYS A 237 -12.53 -18.79 7.02
CA LYS A 237 -13.99 -18.64 7.00
C LYS A 237 -14.47 -17.39 7.72
N LYS A 238 -13.61 -16.79 8.55
CA LYS A 238 -13.94 -15.58 9.31
C LYS A 238 -14.27 -14.42 8.37
N VAL A 239 -15.35 -13.71 8.63
CA VAL A 239 -15.66 -12.48 7.90
C VAL A 239 -14.63 -11.42 8.26
N THR A 240 -13.83 -11.06 7.26
CA THR A 240 -12.65 -10.21 7.41
C THR A 240 -12.88 -8.89 6.71
N LEU A 241 -12.61 -7.79 7.40
CA LEU A 241 -12.46 -6.47 6.80
C LEU A 241 -10.96 -6.19 6.65
N TYR A 242 -10.44 -6.30 5.44
CA TYR A 242 -9.10 -5.86 5.08
C TYR A 242 -9.15 -4.41 4.63
N ILE A 243 -8.29 -3.57 5.19
CA ILE A 243 -8.19 -2.15 4.88
C ILE A 243 -6.74 -1.85 4.52
N ASP A 244 -6.50 -1.41 3.29
CA ASP A 244 -5.23 -0.79 2.91
C ASP A 244 -5.37 0.71 3.05
N ILE A 245 -4.55 1.30 3.92
CA ILE A 245 -4.58 2.73 4.16
C ILE A 245 -3.33 3.34 3.53
N GLY A 246 -3.51 3.98 2.38
CA GLY A 246 -2.49 4.75 1.68
C GLY A 246 -3.04 6.07 1.16
N THR A 247 -2.50 6.56 0.03
CA THR A 247 -3.07 7.70 -0.71
C THR A 247 -4.53 7.48 -1.08
N ASN A 248 -4.85 6.25 -1.44
CA ASN A 248 -6.20 5.75 -1.63
C ASN A 248 -6.60 4.93 -0.39
N GLY A 249 -7.91 4.82 -0.21
CA GLY A 249 -8.49 3.94 0.79
C GLY A 249 -9.08 2.71 0.14
N GLU A 250 -8.37 1.59 0.10
CA GLU A 250 -8.89 0.36 -0.48
C GLU A 250 -9.36 -0.61 0.60
N ILE A 251 -10.52 -1.23 0.34
CA ILE A 251 -11.24 -2.05 1.29
C ILE A 251 -11.61 -3.37 0.63
N VAL A 252 -11.39 -4.47 1.33
CA VAL A 252 -11.89 -5.80 0.97
C VAL A 252 -12.68 -6.35 2.15
N VAL A 253 -13.91 -6.80 1.91
CA VAL A 253 -14.74 -7.52 2.88
C VAL A 253 -15.01 -8.91 2.33
N GLY A 254 -14.74 -9.94 3.13
CA GLY A 254 -15.03 -11.31 2.72
C GLY A 254 -14.30 -12.38 3.50
N ASN A 255 -14.23 -13.56 2.90
CA ASN A 255 -13.60 -14.75 3.44
C ASN A 255 -13.18 -15.69 2.28
N SER A 256 -12.95 -16.97 2.55
CA SER A 256 -12.59 -17.97 1.53
C SER A 256 -13.64 -18.21 0.45
N ASP A 257 -14.90 -17.85 0.70
CA ASP A 257 -16.05 -18.21 -0.14
C ASP A 257 -16.52 -17.06 -1.03
N TRP A 258 -16.33 -15.82 -0.59
CA TRP A 258 -16.73 -14.60 -1.29
C TRP A 258 -15.86 -13.42 -0.88
N MET A 259 -15.66 -12.47 -1.79
CA MET A 259 -15.02 -11.19 -1.48
C MET A 259 -15.66 -10.05 -2.27
N VAL A 260 -15.89 -8.92 -1.60
CA VAL A 260 -16.29 -7.66 -2.21
C VAL A 260 -15.24 -6.62 -1.88
N THR A 261 -14.88 -5.82 -2.87
CA THR A 261 -13.84 -4.80 -2.73
C THR A 261 -14.34 -3.46 -3.23
N ALA A 262 -13.81 -2.38 -2.68
CA ALA A 262 -14.03 -1.04 -3.16
C ALA A 262 -12.80 -0.17 -2.91
N ALA A 263 -12.67 0.91 -3.67
CA ALA A 263 -11.71 1.97 -3.42
C ALA A 263 -12.46 3.26 -3.08
N CYS A 264 -12.01 3.96 -2.06
CA CYS A 264 -12.52 5.26 -1.65
C CYS A 264 -11.43 6.33 -1.71
N SER A 265 -11.83 7.53 -2.12
CA SER A 265 -10.93 8.68 -2.20
C SER A 265 -10.75 9.29 -0.81
N ALA A 266 -9.92 8.67 0.02
CA ALA A 266 -9.55 9.19 1.33
C ALA A 266 -8.61 10.41 1.23
N GLY A 267 -7.76 10.45 0.19
CA GLY A 267 -6.74 11.49 0.04
C GLY A 267 -5.53 11.24 0.94
N PRO A 268 -4.43 11.98 0.74
CA PRO A 268 -3.13 11.66 1.32
C PRO A 268 -2.94 12.13 2.77
N ALA A 269 -4.00 12.58 3.46
CA ALA A 269 -3.91 13.14 4.82
C ALA A 269 -3.19 12.21 5.79
N PHE A 270 -3.46 10.91 5.67
CA PHE A 270 -2.85 9.84 6.43
C PHE A 270 -1.37 9.56 6.12
N GLU A 271 -0.89 9.99 4.96
CA GLU A 271 0.52 9.96 4.57
C GLU A 271 1.23 11.30 4.87
N GLY A 272 0.52 12.25 5.52
CA GLY A 272 1.00 13.59 5.77
C GLY A 272 0.86 14.55 4.58
N GLY A 273 0.24 14.12 3.48
CA GLY A 273 -0.06 14.99 2.33
C GLY A 273 -1.25 15.91 2.60
N GLU A 274 -1.23 17.11 2.01
CA GLU A 274 -2.26 18.15 2.24
C GLU A 274 -2.44 18.58 3.71
N ILE A 275 -1.39 18.37 4.53
CA ILE A 275 -1.32 18.80 5.93
C ILE A 275 -0.15 19.77 6.06
N LYS A 276 -0.36 20.96 6.65
CA LYS A 276 0.62 22.07 6.68
C LYS A 276 2.02 21.64 7.14
N HIS A 277 2.09 20.86 8.22
CA HIS A 277 3.33 20.29 8.75
C HIS A 277 3.33 18.76 8.66
N GLY A 278 2.56 18.18 7.74
CA GLY A 278 2.51 16.75 7.52
C GLY A 278 3.77 16.23 6.84
N MET A 279 4.18 15.01 7.19
CA MET A 279 5.31 14.33 6.56
C MET A 279 5.17 12.80 6.68
N LEU A 280 5.89 12.07 5.84
CA LEU A 280 6.00 10.62 6.00
C LEU A 280 6.65 10.24 7.33
N ALA A 281 6.26 9.07 7.85
CA ALA A 281 6.84 8.48 9.05
C ALA A 281 8.35 8.26 8.87
N SER A 282 9.12 9.17 9.46
CA SER A 282 10.58 9.17 9.40
C SER A 282 11.13 9.92 10.61
N ASN A 283 12.43 9.75 10.83
CA ASN A 283 13.20 10.40 11.87
C ASN A 283 12.84 11.89 12.08
N GLY A 284 12.37 12.24 13.29
CA GLY A 284 11.89 13.58 13.67
C GLY A 284 10.40 13.84 13.44
N ALA A 285 9.65 12.93 12.83
CA ALA A 285 8.19 13.05 12.73
C ALA A 285 7.53 12.78 14.09
N ILE A 286 6.57 13.62 14.48
CA ILE A 286 5.73 13.42 15.67
C ILE A 286 4.81 12.23 15.41
N GLU A 287 4.91 11.19 16.24
CA GLU A 287 4.11 9.96 16.15
C GLU A 287 3.15 9.78 17.33
N GLU A 288 3.45 10.35 18.50
CA GLU A 288 2.56 10.35 19.67
C GLU A 288 2.38 11.77 20.21
N VAL A 289 1.17 12.05 20.66
CA VAL A 289 0.80 13.29 21.33
C VAL A 289 -0.03 12.93 22.56
N SER A 290 0.22 13.61 23.67
CA SER A 290 -0.63 13.59 24.85
C SER A 290 -0.83 15.02 25.33
N ILE A 291 -2.06 15.42 25.62
CA ILE A 291 -2.38 16.77 26.07
C ILE A 291 -2.87 16.72 27.52
N ASP A 292 -2.26 17.52 28.39
CA ASP A 292 -2.74 17.65 29.77
C ASP A 292 -4.12 18.33 29.78
N PRO A 293 -5.16 17.72 30.36
CA PRO A 293 -6.53 18.23 30.28
C PRO A 293 -6.77 19.49 31.13
N ILE A 294 -5.81 19.91 31.96
CA ILE A 294 -5.91 21.08 32.84
C ILE A 294 -5.13 22.26 32.26
N SER A 295 -3.83 22.06 31.98
CA SER A 295 -2.96 23.10 31.42
C SER A 295 -3.12 23.26 29.91
N LEU A 296 -3.67 22.24 29.23
CA LEU A 296 -3.79 22.16 27.77
C LEU A 296 -2.44 22.19 27.05
N GLU A 297 -1.37 21.81 27.76
CA GLU A 297 -0.01 21.69 27.22
C GLU A 297 0.20 20.29 26.62
N PRO A 298 0.72 20.19 25.38
CA PRO A 298 1.03 18.94 24.72
C PRO A 298 2.41 18.42 25.12
N THR A 299 2.53 17.11 25.23
CA THR A 299 3.79 16.36 25.20
C THR A 299 3.82 15.58 23.89
N VAL A 300 4.91 15.72 23.13
CA VAL A 300 5.07 15.06 21.83
C VAL A 300 6.23 14.06 21.87
N SER A 301 6.05 12.90 21.22
CA SER A 301 7.11 11.92 20.97
C SER A 301 7.38 11.84 19.47
N THR A 302 8.64 11.66 19.10
CA THR A 302 9.07 11.61 17.69
C THR A 302 9.80 10.31 17.36
N ILE A 303 9.66 9.89 16.10
CA ILE A 303 10.43 8.78 15.55
C ILE A 303 11.93 9.09 15.67
N GLY A 304 12.68 8.17 16.26
CA GLY A 304 14.12 8.33 16.50
C GLY A 304 14.47 9.25 17.68
N LYS A 305 13.48 9.72 18.47
CA LYS A 305 13.68 10.57 19.66
C LYS A 305 14.49 11.84 19.38
N MET A 306 14.21 12.47 18.24
CA MET A 306 14.87 13.71 17.82
C MET A 306 13.94 14.91 18.01
N LYS A 307 14.47 16.12 17.83
CA LYS A 307 13.62 17.32 17.73
C LYS A 307 12.57 17.15 16.63
N ALA A 308 11.40 17.72 16.82
CA ALA A 308 10.30 17.55 15.88
C ALA A 308 10.57 18.27 14.55
N LYS A 309 10.19 17.64 13.43
CA LYS A 309 10.31 18.18 12.06
C LYS A 309 8.95 18.36 11.39
N GLY A 310 7.97 17.57 11.78
CA GLY A 310 6.60 17.57 11.25
C GLY A 310 5.77 16.48 11.93
N ILE A 311 4.60 16.19 11.38
CA ILE A 311 3.59 15.28 11.94
C ILE A 311 3.40 14.13 10.95
N CYS A 312 3.56 12.87 11.38
CA CYS A 312 3.21 11.72 10.54
C CYS A 312 1.74 11.31 10.70
N GLY A 313 1.25 10.42 9.84
CA GLY A 313 -0.15 9.97 9.85
C GLY A 313 -0.67 9.49 11.20
N SER A 314 0.10 8.64 11.89
CA SER A 314 -0.22 8.19 13.25
C SER A 314 -0.27 9.36 14.25
N GLY A 315 0.70 10.28 14.17
CA GLY A 315 0.73 11.50 14.98
C GLY A 315 -0.47 12.40 14.72
N LEU A 316 -0.95 12.48 13.48
CA LEU A 316 -2.14 13.25 13.11
C LEU A 316 -3.42 12.65 13.71
N ILE A 317 -3.59 11.33 13.61
CA ILE A 317 -4.71 10.60 14.25
C ILE A 317 -4.69 10.82 15.77
N ASN A 318 -3.52 10.64 16.39
CA ASN A 318 -3.34 10.79 17.83
C ASN A 318 -3.61 12.23 18.28
N THR A 319 -3.11 13.23 17.54
CA THR A 319 -3.33 14.64 17.83
C THR A 319 -4.82 14.99 17.81
N VAL A 320 -5.56 14.61 16.76
CA VAL A 320 -6.97 14.97 16.66
C VAL A 320 -7.82 14.25 17.71
N ALA A 321 -7.48 13.01 18.06
CA ALA A 321 -8.11 12.31 19.19
C ALA A 321 -7.88 13.04 20.52
N GLU A 322 -6.64 13.46 20.81
CA GLU A 322 -6.30 14.22 22.03
C GLU A 322 -7.00 15.58 22.09
N LEU A 323 -7.02 16.32 20.98
CA LEU A 323 -7.72 17.61 20.91
C LEU A 323 -9.22 17.45 21.16
N LEU A 324 -9.83 16.37 20.67
CA LEU A 324 -11.24 16.06 20.90
C LEU A 324 -11.51 15.70 22.36
N GLU A 325 -10.68 14.84 22.94
CA GLU A 325 -10.82 14.36 24.31
C GLU A 325 -10.54 15.44 25.36
N THR A 326 -9.70 16.43 25.05
CA THR A 326 -9.44 17.57 25.93
C THR A 326 -10.44 18.73 25.73
N GLY A 327 -11.31 18.62 24.72
CA GLY A 327 -12.29 19.66 24.39
C GLY A 327 -11.68 20.90 23.72
N ILE A 328 -10.43 20.81 23.26
CA ILE A 328 -9.77 21.84 22.44
C ILE A 328 -10.48 21.97 21.10
N ILE A 329 -10.97 20.85 20.54
CA ILE A 329 -11.90 20.87 19.42
C ILE A 329 -13.23 20.22 19.80
N ASN A 330 -14.30 20.66 19.13
CA ASN A 330 -15.59 19.98 19.21
C ASN A 330 -15.70 18.85 18.17
N GLN A 331 -16.85 18.16 18.15
CA GLN A 331 -17.11 17.05 17.23
C GLN A 331 -17.14 17.44 15.75
N LYS A 332 -17.21 18.75 15.42
CA LYS A 332 -17.09 19.28 14.06
C LYS A 332 -15.65 19.69 13.71
N GLY A 333 -14.68 19.37 14.56
CA GLY A 333 -13.27 19.75 14.37
C GLY A 333 -12.98 21.24 14.59
N LYS A 334 -13.90 22.01 15.17
CA LYS A 334 -13.70 23.45 15.38
C LYS A 334 -13.06 23.72 16.75
N PHE A 335 -12.03 24.57 16.76
CA PHE A 335 -11.33 24.99 17.96
C PHE A 335 -12.24 25.74 18.93
N ASN A 336 -12.06 25.45 20.21
CA ASN A 336 -12.70 26.17 21.31
C ASN A 336 -11.82 27.35 21.74
N THR A 337 -12.17 28.54 21.27
CA THR A 337 -11.39 29.78 21.51
C THR A 337 -11.55 30.36 22.91
N ASP A 338 -12.47 29.82 23.72
CA ASP A 338 -12.73 30.29 25.08
C ASP A 338 -11.79 29.64 26.12
N LEU A 339 -10.92 28.71 25.68
CA LEU A 339 -9.98 28.01 26.55
C LEU A 339 -8.79 28.91 26.92
N PRO A 340 -8.32 28.86 28.19
CA PRO A 340 -7.23 29.69 28.68
C PRO A 340 -5.85 29.12 28.29
N THR A 341 -5.58 29.00 26.98
CA THR A 341 -4.29 28.53 26.45
C THR A 341 -3.74 29.52 25.41
N ASN A 342 -2.42 29.71 25.39
CA ASN A 342 -1.73 30.50 24.38
C ASN A 342 -1.37 29.68 23.11
N ARG A 343 -1.70 28.38 23.11
CA ARG A 343 -1.41 27.48 21.97
C ARG A 343 -2.45 27.57 20.87
N ILE A 344 -3.66 28.02 21.17
CA ILE A 344 -4.68 28.33 20.16
C ILE A 344 -4.45 29.77 19.70
N ARG A 345 -4.19 29.95 18.41
CA ARG A 345 -4.04 31.27 17.80
C ARG A 345 -4.63 31.29 16.40
N GLN A 346 -4.74 32.49 15.82
CA GLN A 346 -5.15 32.69 14.44
C GLN A 346 -3.94 33.12 13.61
N SER A 347 -3.73 32.47 12.47
CA SER A 347 -2.72 32.81 11.48
C SER A 347 -3.36 32.79 10.09
N ASN A 348 -3.28 33.92 9.35
CA ASN A 348 -3.93 34.08 8.04
C ASN A 348 -5.41 33.70 8.04
N ASP A 349 -6.15 34.20 9.03
CA ASP A 349 -7.58 33.90 9.27
C ASP A 349 -7.92 32.43 9.60
N VAL A 350 -6.92 31.56 9.74
CA VAL A 350 -7.09 30.14 10.09
C VAL A 350 -6.66 29.91 11.54
N TYR A 351 -7.53 29.27 12.33
CA TYR A 351 -7.17 28.83 13.67
C TYR A 351 -6.20 27.65 13.64
N GLU A 352 -5.22 27.67 14.52
CA GLU A 352 -4.23 26.62 14.68
C GLU A 352 -3.90 26.37 16.16
N TYR A 353 -3.50 25.14 16.47
CA TYR A 353 -2.95 24.75 17.76
C TYR A 353 -1.47 24.41 17.63
N VAL A 354 -0.64 25.03 18.47
CA VAL A 354 0.82 24.82 18.46
C VAL A 354 1.18 23.54 19.21
N LEU A 355 1.72 22.55 18.50
CA LEU A 355 2.20 21.29 19.07
C LEU A 355 3.61 21.42 19.63
N ALA A 356 4.50 22.10 18.90
CA ALA A 356 5.88 22.34 19.32
C ALA A 356 6.33 23.74 18.90
N TRP A 357 6.97 24.47 19.80
CA TRP A 357 7.49 25.81 19.56
C TRP A 357 8.81 25.76 18.79
N ALA A 358 9.12 26.81 18.03
CA ALA A 358 10.33 26.88 17.20
C ALA A 358 11.65 26.40 17.86
N PRO A 359 11.97 26.69 19.14
CA PRO A 359 13.19 26.20 19.79
C PRO A 359 13.26 24.67 19.97
N GLU A 360 12.09 24.02 19.98
CA GLU A 360 11.90 22.58 20.17
C GLU A 360 11.99 21.79 18.86
N THR A 361 11.98 22.49 17.71
CA THR A 361 11.91 21.88 16.38
C THR A 361 13.25 21.88 15.65
N GLN A 362 13.39 21.03 14.63
CA GLN A 362 14.53 21.03 13.70
C GLN A 362 14.41 22.11 12.63
N ILE A 363 13.18 22.56 12.35
CA ILE A 363 12.87 23.50 11.27
C ILE A 363 12.95 24.96 11.71
N ASN A 364 13.29 25.22 12.98
CA ASN A 364 13.35 26.55 13.61
C ASN A 364 12.06 27.36 13.40
N ASN A 365 10.93 26.66 13.30
CA ASN A 365 9.59 27.20 13.16
C ASN A 365 8.64 26.39 14.04
N ASP A 366 7.54 27.00 14.45
CA ASP A 366 6.49 26.29 15.18
C ASP A 366 5.91 25.17 14.32
N ILE A 367 5.66 24.01 14.93
CA ILE A 367 4.87 22.94 14.33
C ILE A 367 3.45 23.05 14.89
N VAL A 368 2.50 23.24 13.98
CA VAL A 368 1.09 23.49 14.31
C VAL A 368 0.18 22.51 13.59
N ILE A 369 -1.01 22.31 14.13
CA ILE A 369 -2.14 21.68 13.45
C ILE A 369 -3.23 22.74 13.23
N THR A 370 -3.64 22.93 11.99
CA THR A 370 -4.61 23.97 11.60
C THR A 370 -6.04 23.41 11.50
N ALA A 371 -7.03 24.30 11.49
CA ALA A 371 -8.42 23.91 11.26
C ALA A 371 -8.62 23.26 9.87
N ILE A 372 -7.81 23.65 8.88
CA ILE A 372 -7.83 23.04 7.54
C ILE A 372 -7.29 21.61 7.60
N ASP A 373 -6.19 21.39 8.33
CA ASP A 373 -5.61 20.05 8.53
C ASP A 373 -6.62 19.10 9.19
N ILE A 374 -7.34 19.58 10.21
CA ILE A 374 -8.39 18.81 10.90
C ILE A 374 -9.56 18.52 9.96
N ASP A 375 -10.03 19.51 9.19
CA ASP A 375 -11.09 19.32 8.20
C ASP A 375 -10.67 18.31 7.10
N ASN A 376 -9.40 18.32 6.68
CA ASN A 376 -8.83 17.33 5.74
C ASN A 376 -8.84 15.92 6.33
N LEU A 377 -8.38 15.75 7.57
CA LEU A 377 -8.41 14.46 8.26
C LEU A 377 -9.84 13.92 8.43
N ILE A 378 -10.80 14.80 8.78
CA ILE A 378 -12.21 14.42 8.93
C ILE A 378 -12.78 13.91 7.61
N ARG A 379 -12.45 14.53 6.47
CA ARG A 379 -12.86 14.03 5.15
C ARG A 379 -12.24 12.68 4.83
N ALA A 380 -10.94 12.53 5.07
CA ALA A 380 -10.22 11.30 4.80
C ALA A 380 -10.78 10.12 5.60
N LYS A 381 -10.96 10.30 6.91
CA LYS A 381 -11.53 9.26 7.77
C LYS A 381 -13.00 8.97 7.43
N ALA A 382 -13.77 10.00 7.05
CA ALA A 382 -15.17 9.83 6.65
C ALA A 382 -15.30 8.98 5.38
N ALA A 383 -14.43 9.21 4.40
CA ALA A 383 -14.39 8.42 3.16
C ALA A 383 -14.10 6.94 3.46
N MET A 384 -13.12 6.66 4.31
CA MET A 384 -12.79 5.30 4.75
C MET A 384 -13.98 4.63 5.46
N TYR A 385 -14.52 5.29 6.49
CA TYR A 385 -15.64 4.77 7.29
C TYR A 385 -16.86 4.46 6.41
N ALA A 386 -17.24 5.43 5.58
CA ALA A 386 -18.35 5.27 4.66
C ALA A 386 -18.10 4.18 3.61
N GLY A 387 -16.86 4.05 3.13
CA GLY A 387 -16.46 3.04 2.17
C GLY A 387 -16.75 1.63 2.71
N TYR A 388 -16.15 1.27 3.85
CA TYR A 388 -16.34 -0.09 4.36
C TYR A 388 -17.76 -0.30 4.89
N GLN A 389 -18.41 0.71 5.45
CA GLN A 389 -19.80 0.60 5.87
C GLN A 389 -20.72 0.30 4.68
N THR A 390 -20.46 0.92 3.52
CA THR A 390 -21.23 0.69 2.29
C THR A 390 -21.00 -0.72 1.75
N VAL A 391 -19.74 -1.17 1.70
CA VAL A 391 -19.41 -2.55 1.28
C VAL A 391 -20.06 -3.59 2.19
N ILE A 392 -19.95 -3.43 3.51
CA ILE A 392 -20.57 -4.33 4.50
C ILE A 392 -22.09 -4.38 4.34
N LYS A 393 -22.74 -3.21 4.19
CA LYS A 393 -24.20 -3.15 3.97
C LYS A 393 -24.62 -3.79 2.65
N SER A 394 -23.82 -3.64 1.58
CA SER A 394 -24.13 -4.20 0.25
C SER A 394 -24.23 -5.73 0.23
N VAL A 395 -23.56 -6.40 1.17
CA VAL A 395 -23.62 -7.87 1.34
C VAL A 395 -24.61 -8.30 2.43
N GLY A 396 -25.46 -7.38 2.89
CA GLY A 396 -26.50 -7.64 3.88
C GLY A 396 -25.97 -7.84 5.30
N MET A 397 -24.76 -7.35 5.59
CA MET A 397 -24.11 -7.48 6.89
C MET A 397 -24.04 -6.14 7.62
N THR A 398 -23.61 -6.20 8.88
CA THR A 398 -23.34 -5.05 9.75
C THR A 398 -21.92 -5.11 10.28
N ILE A 399 -21.42 -4.00 10.85
CA ILE A 399 -20.09 -3.94 11.48
C ILE A 399 -19.95 -5.00 12.58
N SER A 400 -21.05 -5.36 13.26
CA SER A 400 -21.03 -6.36 14.34
C SER A 400 -20.73 -7.78 13.86
N ASP A 401 -20.96 -8.05 12.57
CA ASP A 401 -20.69 -9.34 11.95
C ASP A 401 -19.22 -9.51 11.54
N ILE A 402 -18.40 -8.45 11.63
CA ILE A 402 -16.98 -8.49 11.30
C ILE A 402 -16.20 -9.17 12.43
N GLU A 403 -15.59 -10.32 12.12
CA GLU A 403 -14.89 -11.15 13.09
C GLU A 403 -13.42 -10.76 13.26
N GLN A 404 -12.81 -10.17 12.22
CA GLN A 404 -11.45 -9.65 12.26
C GLN A 404 -11.25 -8.50 11.29
N ILE A 405 -10.36 -7.58 11.64
CA ILE A 405 -9.94 -6.44 10.83
C ILE A 405 -8.44 -6.54 10.59
N ILE A 406 -8.04 -6.55 9.33
CA ILE A 406 -6.62 -6.57 8.94
C ILE A 406 -6.29 -5.21 8.32
N ILE A 407 -5.29 -4.54 8.86
CA ILE A 407 -4.85 -3.22 8.42
C ILE A 407 -3.48 -3.33 7.77
N ALA A 408 -3.42 -2.93 6.51
CA ALA A 408 -2.21 -2.73 5.74
C ALA A 408 -1.96 -1.23 5.49
N GLY A 409 -0.74 -0.90 5.07
CA GLY A 409 -0.37 0.45 4.66
C GLY A 409 0.96 0.92 5.24
N GLY A 410 1.36 2.14 4.84
CA GLY A 410 2.66 2.75 5.15
C GLY A 410 2.75 3.48 6.49
N PHE A 411 1.75 3.38 7.37
CA PHE A 411 1.79 3.99 8.70
C PHE A 411 2.91 3.32 9.50
N GLY A 412 3.89 4.09 9.99
CA GLY A 412 5.10 3.59 10.66
C GLY A 412 4.87 2.68 11.86
N SER A 413 5.22 3.13 13.07
CA SER A 413 5.19 2.34 14.31
C SER A 413 3.75 2.07 14.81
N TYR A 414 2.93 1.32 14.06
CA TYR A 414 1.54 0.95 14.38
C TYR A 414 0.55 2.13 14.53
N ILE A 415 -0.70 1.95 14.11
CA ILE A 415 -1.78 2.91 14.40
C ILE A 415 -2.36 2.58 15.78
N ASP A 416 -2.54 3.58 16.65
CA ASP A 416 -3.30 3.37 17.90
C ASP A 416 -4.78 3.16 17.55
N VAL A 417 -5.21 1.90 17.66
CA VAL A 417 -6.61 1.48 17.41
C VAL A 417 -7.60 2.28 18.24
N GLY A 418 -7.29 2.59 19.50
CA GLY A 418 -8.18 3.36 20.36
C GLY A 418 -8.35 4.80 19.86
N ARG A 419 -7.27 5.44 19.44
CA ARG A 419 -7.31 6.81 18.87
C ARG A 419 -8.01 6.82 17.52
N ALA A 420 -7.76 5.82 16.68
CA ALA A 420 -8.44 5.67 15.40
C ALA A 420 -9.96 5.45 15.56
N ILE A 421 -10.40 4.67 16.56
CA ILE A 421 -11.82 4.55 16.93
C ILE A 421 -12.37 5.88 17.45
N THR A 422 -11.60 6.60 18.28
CA THR A 422 -11.99 7.89 18.88
C THR A 422 -12.33 8.95 17.83
N ILE A 423 -11.56 9.01 16.74
CA ILE A 423 -11.85 9.92 15.62
C ILE A 423 -12.87 9.36 14.62
N GLY A 424 -13.29 8.11 14.79
CA GLY A 424 -14.22 7.40 13.90
C GLY A 424 -13.63 7.00 12.55
N LEU A 425 -12.33 6.68 12.52
CA LEU A 425 -11.67 6.06 11.36
C LEU A 425 -11.95 4.55 11.32
N LEU A 426 -11.77 3.89 12.45
CA LEU A 426 -12.00 2.46 12.62
C LEU A 426 -13.33 2.21 13.36
N PRO A 427 -14.00 1.08 13.11
CA PRO A 427 -15.25 0.77 13.79
C PRO A 427 -15.01 0.47 15.27
N ASP A 428 -15.98 0.82 16.12
CA ASP A 428 -15.92 0.60 17.57
C ASP A 428 -16.16 -0.88 17.93
N ILE A 429 -15.13 -1.70 17.71
CA ILE A 429 -15.11 -3.13 18.03
C ILE A 429 -13.91 -3.47 18.94
N PRO A 430 -13.88 -4.67 19.56
CA PRO A 430 -12.79 -5.06 20.44
C PRO A 430 -11.40 -4.99 19.78
N LYS A 431 -10.43 -4.42 20.50
CA LYS A 431 -9.07 -4.17 19.99
C LYS A 431 -8.32 -5.43 19.55
N ASP A 432 -8.64 -6.58 20.15
CA ASP A 432 -8.06 -7.89 19.83
C ASP A 432 -8.50 -8.45 18.48
N ARG A 433 -9.48 -7.83 17.81
CA ARG A 433 -9.87 -8.15 16.43
C ARG A 433 -9.02 -7.46 15.37
N PHE A 434 -8.15 -6.52 15.75
CA PHE A 434 -7.32 -5.76 14.81
C PHE A 434 -5.94 -6.39 14.65
N ILE A 435 -5.53 -6.59 13.40
CA ILE A 435 -4.26 -7.19 13.01
C ILE A 435 -3.54 -6.22 12.06
N PHE A 436 -2.28 -5.92 12.33
CA PHE A 436 -1.46 -5.06 11.48
C PHE A 436 -0.44 -5.89 10.72
N ILE A 437 -0.36 -5.70 9.40
CA ILE A 437 0.56 -6.47 8.54
C ILE A 437 1.64 -5.62 7.85
N GLY A 438 1.64 -4.31 8.09
CA GLY A 438 2.54 -3.37 7.41
C GLY A 438 2.22 -3.27 5.92
N ASN A 439 3.26 -3.33 5.07
CA ASN A 439 3.08 -3.27 3.62
C ASN A 439 2.58 -4.62 3.05
N GLY A 440 1.26 -4.76 2.95
CA GLY A 440 0.60 -5.94 2.37
C GLY A 440 1.00 -6.20 0.91
N SER A 441 1.05 -5.14 0.09
CA SER A 441 1.43 -5.21 -1.33
C SER A 441 2.82 -5.86 -1.51
N LEU A 442 3.85 -5.29 -0.88
CA LEU A 442 5.22 -5.81 -0.95
C LEU A 442 5.35 -7.21 -0.34
N MET A 443 4.63 -7.48 0.75
CA MET A 443 4.62 -8.81 1.36
C MET A 443 4.05 -9.86 0.41
N GLY A 444 2.97 -9.55 -0.31
CA GLY A 444 2.35 -10.48 -1.26
C GLY A 444 3.27 -10.81 -2.42
N VAL A 445 3.90 -9.80 -3.05
CA VAL A 445 4.83 -10.07 -4.17
C VAL A 445 6.13 -10.74 -3.72
N ARG A 446 6.59 -10.48 -2.49
CA ARG A 446 7.68 -11.25 -1.90
C ARG A 446 7.31 -12.73 -1.77
N LEU A 447 6.12 -13.04 -1.23
CA LEU A 447 5.67 -14.42 -1.06
C LEU A 447 5.54 -15.14 -2.41
N SER A 448 4.99 -14.47 -3.41
CA SER A 448 4.82 -15.05 -4.74
C SER A 448 6.16 -15.26 -5.49
N SER A 449 7.22 -14.52 -5.16
CA SER A 449 8.57 -14.81 -5.67
C SER A 449 9.13 -16.17 -5.21
N PHE A 450 8.63 -16.72 -4.09
CA PHE A 450 9.08 -18.01 -3.56
C PHE A 450 8.14 -19.18 -3.89
N SER A 451 6.92 -18.91 -4.39
CA SER A 451 5.91 -19.95 -4.56
C SER A 451 5.05 -19.73 -5.80
N THR A 452 5.07 -20.72 -6.69
CA THR A 452 4.20 -20.77 -7.87
C THR A 452 2.73 -20.95 -7.51
N ASP A 453 2.44 -21.57 -6.36
CA ASP A 453 1.07 -21.77 -5.89
C ASP A 453 0.48 -20.44 -5.44
N ILE A 454 1.29 -19.56 -4.84
CA ILE A 454 0.85 -18.21 -4.45
C ILE A 454 0.57 -17.35 -5.70
N ILE A 455 1.30 -17.55 -6.80
CA ILE A 455 0.99 -16.88 -8.08
C ILE A 455 -0.40 -17.32 -8.60
N ASP A 456 -0.75 -18.60 -8.46
CA ASP A 456 -2.07 -19.11 -8.82
C ASP A 456 -3.15 -18.59 -7.85
N GLU A 457 -2.86 -18.54 -6.55
CA GLU A 457 -3.74 -17.97 -5.52
C GLU A 457 -4.05 -16.50 -5.80
N MET A 458 -3.06 -15.68 -6.16
CA MET A 458 -3.28 -14.28 -6.56
C MET A 458 -4.30 -14.17 -7.70
N ARG A 459 -4.21 -15.03 -8.71
CA ARG A 459 -5.19 -15.04 -9.81
C ARG A 459 -6.56 -15.55 -9.36
N GLY A 460 -6.60 -16.50 -8.43
CA GLY A 460 -7.83 -16.97 -7.81
C GLY A 460 -8.53 -15.87 -6.99
N VAL A 461 -7.78 -15.14 -6.17
CA VAL A 461 -8.28 -14.05 -5.32
C VAL A 461 -8.77 -12.88 -6.17
N ALA A 462 -8.03 -12.45 -7.19
CA ALA A 462 -8.48 -11.40 -8.10
C ALA A 462 -9.83 -11.76 -8.76
N ASN A 463 -10.04 -13.02 -9.12
CA ASN A 463 -11.31 -13.50 -9.70
C ASN A 463 -12.43 -13.67 -8.67
N LEU A 464 -12.10 -13.86 -7.39
CA LEU A 464 -13.07 -13.97 -6.30
C LEU A 464 -13.60 -12.59 -5.86
N MET A 465 -12.78 -11.55 -6.02
CA MET A 465 -13.12 -10.17 -5.66
C MET A 465 -14.13 -9.58 -6.63
N THR A 466 -15.28 -9.16 -6.08
CA THR A 466 -16.27 -8.36 -6.80
C THR A 466 -16.06 -6.89 -6.48
N ASN A 467 -15.75 -6.07 -7.49
CA ASN A 467 -15.59 -4.63 -7.30
C ASN A 467 -16.96 -3.93 -7.18
N LEU A 468 -17.13 -3.13 -6.14
CA LEU A 468 -18.26 -2.25 -5.93
C LEU A 468 -17.83 -0.80 -6.18
N GLU A 469 -18.47 -0.16 -7.17
CA GLU A 469 -18.21 1.23 -7.51
C GLU A 469 -18.97 2.16 -6.53
N LEU A 470 -18.26 2.70 -5.53
CA LEU A 470 -18.87 3.53 -4.49
C LEU A 470 -19.48 4.82 -5.05
N SER A 471 -18.93 5.34 -6.16
CA SER A 471 -19.46 6.55 -6.80
C SER A 471 -20.85 6.35 -7.41
N GLU A 472 -21.22 5.13 -7.75
CA GLU A 472 -22.55 4.75 -8.26
C GLU A 472 -23.47 4.19 -7.16
N ASN A 473 -22.97 4.04 -5.94
CA ASN A 473 -23.74 3.51 -4.82
C ASN A 473 -24.49 4.64 -4.09
N ALA A 474 -25.82 4.55 -4.08
CA ALA A 474 -26.70 5.56 -3.49
C ALA A 474 -26.49 5.77 -1.97
N ASP A 475 -26.02 4.75 -1.24
CA ASP A 475 -25.82 4.82 0.20
C ASP A 475 -24.48 5.42 0.60
N PHE A 476 -23.49 5.42 -0.29
CA PHE A 476 -22.14 5.89 0.03
C PHE A 476 -22.14 7.35 0.49
N MET A 477 -22.80 8.24 -0.24
CA MET A 477 -22.85 9.66 0.12
C MET A 477 -23.58 9.91 1.45
N ASN A 478 -24.60 9.11 1.77
CA ASN A 478 -25.30 9.19 3.05
C ASN A 478 -24.39 8.78 4.20
N ASN A 479 -23.68 7.64 4.06
CA ASN A 479 -22.70 7.18 5.05
C ASN A 479 -21.54 8.19 5.19
N TYR A 480 -21.08 8.79 4.08
CA TYR A 480 -20.01 9.80 4.08
C TYR A 480 -20.40 11.05 4.86
N ILE A 481 -21.58 11.61 4.59
CA ILE A 481 -22.07 12.80 5.31
C ILE A 481 -22.21 12.49 6.81
N ALA A 482 -22.74 11.31 7.16
CA ALA A 482 -22.87 10.90 8.55
C ALA A 482 -21.50 10.77 9.25
N ALA A 483 -20.46 10.39 8.50
CA ALA A 483 -19.10 10.23 8.99
C ALA A 483 -18.26 11.51 9.04
N LEU A 484 -18.77 12.69 8.61
CA LEU A 484 -18.05 13.99 8.69
C LEU A 484 -17.99 14.62 10.10
N PHE A 485 -18.22 13.82 11.15
CA PHE A 485 -18.19 14.24 12.56
C PHE A 485 -17.25 13.33 13.35
N LEU A 486 -16.76 13.78 14.50
CA LEU A 486 -15.91 12.99 15.38
C LEU A 486 -16.71 12.43 16.58
N PRO A 487 -16.81 11.10 16.75
CA PRO A 487 -16.41 10.05 15.80
C PRO A 487 -17.41 9.87 14.64
N HIS A 488 -18.70 10.19 14.83
CA HIS A 488 -19.76 10.00 13.85
C HIS A 488 -21.01 10.78 14.25
N THR A 489 -21.94 11.03 13.32
CA THR A 489 -23.23 11.67 13.62
C THR A 489 -24.13 10.76 14.47
N ASP A 490 -24.14 9.47 14.15
CA ASP A 490 -24.79 8.44 14.95
C ASP A 490 -23.85 7.95 16.05
N THR A 491 -24.08 8.41 17.28
CA THR A 491 -23.29 8.02 18.46
C THR A 491 -23.47 6.55 18.86
N SER A 492 -24.54 5.89 18.40
CA SER A 492 -24.80 4.48 18.74
C SER A 492 -23.81 3.53 18.07
N GLU A 493 -23.17 3.96 16.98
CA GLU A 493 -22.09 3.22 16.31
C GLU A 493 -20.75 3.30 17.07
N PHE A 494 -20.61 4.24 18.02
CA PHE A 494 -19.39 4.46 18.81
C PHE A 494 -19.69 4.53 20.32
N PRO A 495 -20.22 3.45 20.92
CA PRO A 495 -20.61 3.43 22.32
C PRO A 495 -19.43 3.64 23.29
N SER A 496 -18.22 3.18 22.96
CA SER A 496 -17.04 3.34 23.81
C SER A 496 -16.59 4.80 23.88
N VAL A 497 -16.52 5.46 22.72
CA VAL A 497 -16.15 6.88 22.59
C VAL A 497 -17.20 7.78 23.25
N THR A 498 -18.48 7.49 23.03
CA THR A 498 -19.58 8.26 23.65
C THR A 498 -19.49 8.23 25.17
N LYS A 499 -19.22 7.06 25.77
CA LYS A 499 -19.00 6.92 27.22
C LYS A 499 -17.77 7.70 27.69
N GLN A 500 -16.70 7.74 26.91
CA GLN A 500 -15.48 8.47 27.23
C GLN A 500 -15.71 9.98 27.21
N LEU A 501 -16.30 10.53 26.14
CA LEU A 501 -16.60 11.95 26.00
C LEU A 501 -17.59 12.45 27.07
N ALA A 502 -18.55 11.62 27.48
CA ALA A 502 -19.47 11.95 28.57
C ALA A 502 -18.75 12.12 29.93
N LYS A 503 -17.73 11.31 30.23
CA LYS A 503 -16.92 11.46 31.44
C LYS A 503 -16.14 12.77 31.45
N ILE A 504 -15.64 13.20 30.30
CA ILE A 504 -14.88 14.44 30.13
C ILE A 504 -15.77 15.66 30.37
N LYS A 505 -16.98 15.71 29.79
CA LYS A 505 -17.94 16.82 30.01
C LYS A 505 -18.29 17.03 31.48
N ASN A 506 -18.21 15.98 32.31
CA ASN A 506 -18.49 16.05 33.74
C ASN A 506 -17.28 16.49 34.59
N ARG A 507 -16.07 16.60 34.02
CA ARG A 507 -14.92 17.22 34.69
C ARG A 507 -15.05 18.74 34.59
N LYS A 508 -15.83 19.36 35.48
CA LYS A 508 -15.78 20.82 35.68
C LYS A 508 -14.36 21.20 36.14
N PRO A 509 -13.78 22.31 35.66
CA PRO A 509 -12.53 22.82 36.21
C PRO A 509 -12.74 23.11 37.70
N ALA A 510 -11.87 22.56 38.54
CA ALA A 510 -11.88 22.84 39.97
C ALA A 510 -11.56 24.32 40.18
N GLY A 511 -12.57 25.09 40.56
CA GLY A 511 -12.43 26.35 41.31
C GLY A 511 -11.85 27.55 40.55
N ARG A 512 -12.73 28.37 39.96
CA ARG A 512 -12.65 29.81 40.25
C ARG A 512 -13.16 29.99 41.68
N ILE A 513 -12.26 29.95 42.66
CA ILE A 513 -12.56 30.55 43.96
C ILE A 513 -12.65 32.04 43.69
N ALA A 514 -13.84 32.60 43.91
CA ALA A 514 -14.04 34.04 43.89
C ALA A 514 -13.14 34.68 44.95
N ALA A 515 -12.30 35.61 44.53
CA ALA A 515 -11.69 36.64 45.36
C ALA A 515 -11.76 37.95 44.59
#